data_AF-A0A6M8FTD0-F1
#
_entry.id   AF-A0A6M8FTD0-F1
#
_cell.length_a   1.000
_cell.length_b   1.000
_cell.length_c   1.000
_cell.angle_alpha   90.00
_cell.angle_beta   90.00
_cell.angle_gamma   90.00
#
_symmetry.space_group_name_H-M   'P 1'
#
loop_
_entity.id
_entity.type
_entity.pdbx_description
1 polymer ?
#
loop_
_entity_poly.entity_id
_entity_poly.type
_entity_poly.pdbx_seq_one_letter_code
_entity_poly.pdbx_strand_id
1 'polypeptide(L)' 'MPDVRIETLEQHGRLIWRVRVGRRALTFHEELAARTFAAQMHIRLDWLSRQAQAESADSH' A
#
# COMPACT_ATOMS: atom_id res chain seq x y z
N MET A 1 -4.59 10.61 4.00
CA MET A 1 -4.20 9.79 2.82
C MET A 1 -4.00 8.36 3.28
N PRO A 2 -4.28 7.35 2.45
CA PRO A 2 -4.06 5.97 2.86
C PRO A 2 -2.55 5.69 2.98
N ASP A 3 -2.06 5.64 4.21
CA ASP A 3 -0.66 5.26 4.48
C ASP A 3 -0.47 3.77 4.17
N VAL A 4 0.47 3.48 3.28
CA VAL A 4 0.94 2.12 3.04
C VAL A 4 2.00 1.80 4.10
N ARG A 5 1.76 0.76 4.90
CA ARG A 5 2.69 0.33 5.96
C ARG A 5 3.14 -1.09 5.73
N ILE A 6 4.44 -1.33 5.91
CA ILE A 6 5.01 -2.68 5.90
C ILE A 6 5.22 -3.10 7.35
N GLU A 7 4.73 -4.28 7.69
CA GLU A 7 4.82 -4.88 9.02
C GLU A 7 5.42 -6.28 8.88
N THR A 8 6.28 -6.67 9.81
CA THR A 8 6.76 -8.05 9.95
C THR A 8 5.89 -8.78 10.97
N LEU A 9 5.58 -10.04 10.66
CA LEU A 9 4.80 -10.92 11.51
C LEU A 9 5.48 -12.26 11.57
N GLU A 10 5.44 -12.89 12.73
CA GLU A 10 5.79 -14.29 12.85
C GLU A 10 4.50 -15.11 12.87
N GLN A 11 4.35 -16.04 11.93
CA GLN A 11 3.21 -16.94 11.87
C GLN A 11 3.71 -18.38 11.81
N HIS A 12 3.35 -19.18 12.81
CA HIS A 12 3.78 -20.59 12.92
C HIS A 12 5.31 -20.77 12.80
N GLY A 13 6.09 -19.84 13.38
CA GLY A 13 7.56 -19.86 13.33
C GLY A 13 8.17 -19.45 11.98
N ARG A 14 7.36 -18.86 11.07
CA ARG A 14 7.85 -18.28 9.81
C ARG A 14 7.65 -16.78 9.80
N LEU A 15 8.66 -16.07 9.32
CA LEU A 15 8.56 -14.62 9.09
C LEU A 15 7.68 -14.37 7.85
N ILE A 16 6.68 -13.51 8.00
CA ILE A 16 5.74 -13.10 6.96
C ILE A 16 5.70 -11.58 6.93
N TRP A 17 5.62 -11.04 5.72
CA TRP A 17 5.61 -9.61 5.45
C TRP A 17 4.19 -9.17 5.13
N ARG A 18 3.64 -8.24 5.91
CA ARG A 18 2.29 -7.71 5.71
C ARG A 18 2.37 -6.28 5.21
N VAL A 19 1.71 -5.99 4.11
CA VAL A 19 1.49 -4.62 3.60
C VAL A 19 0.06 -4.21 3.94
N ARG A 20 -0.11 -3.14 4.70
CA ARG A 20 -1.42 -2.57 5.05
C ARG A 20 -1.68 -1.29 4.29
N VAL A 21 -2.93 -1.13 3.83
CA VAL A 21 -3.46 0.08 3.20
C VAL A 21 -4.82 0.37 3.84
N GLY A 22 -4.82 1.24 4.86
CA GLY A 22 -6.01 1.51 5.67
C GLY A 22 -6.58 0.24 6.32
N ARG A 23 -7.79 -0.16 5.91
CA ARG A 23 -8.48 -1.37 6.41
C ARG A 23 -8.06 -2.65 5.69
N ARG A 24 -7.37 -2.56 4.56
CA ARG A 24 -6.94 -3.70 3.75
C ARG A 24 -5.53 -4.10 4.13
N ALA A 25 -5.25 -5.40 4.09
CA ALA A 25 -3.93 -5.95 4.32
C ALA A 25 -3.65 -7.07 3.34
N LEU A 26 -2.42 -7.17 2.87
CA LEU A 26 -1.92 -8.27 2.05
C LEU A 26 -0.67 -8.86 2.70
N THR A 27 -0.52 -10.17 2.66
CA THR A 27 0.64 -10.88 3.23
C THR A 27 1.49 -11.50 2.13
N PHE A 28 2.80 -11.49 2.34
CA PHE A 28 3.81 -12.01 1.43
C PHE A 28 4.80 -12.86 2.22
N HIS A 29 5.25 -13.95 1.62
CA HIS A 29 6.31 -14.77 2.19
C HIS A 29 7.70 -14.13 1.97
N GLU A 30 7.87 -13.44 0.84
CA GLU A 30 9.12 -12.79 0.47
C GLU A 30 9.11 -11.29 0.79
N GLU A 31 10.20 -10.82 1.41
CA GLU A 31 10.39 -9.41 1.74
C GLU A 31 10.38 -8.53 0.49
N LEU A 32 11.09 -8.95 -0.57
CA LEU A 32 11.22 -8.18 -1.80
C LEU A 32 9.87 -8.01 -2.50
N ALA A 33 9.01 -9.03 -2.47
CA ALA A 33 7.67 -8.97 -3.02
C ALA A 33 6.81 -7.93 -2.25
N ALA A 34 6.85 -7.96 -0.91
CA ALA A 34 6.14 -6.99 -0.08
C ALA A 34 6.61 -5.56 -0.33
N ARG A 35 7.93 -5.35 -0.39
CA ARG A 35 8.54 -4.04 -0.64
C ARG A 35 8.19 -3.50 -2.03
N THR A 36 8.32 -4.33 -3.07
CA THR A 36 7.98 -3.96 -4.45
C THR A 36 6.50 -3.58 -4.56
N PHE A 37 5.62 -4.39 -3.97
CA PHE A 37 4.19 -4.10 -3.95
C PHE A 37 3.89 -2.78 -3.23
N ALA A 38 4.51 -2.54 -2.07
CA ALA A 38 4.32 -1.30 -1.32
C ALA A 38 4.79 -0.08 -2.12
N ALA A 39 5.93 -0.17 -2.83
CA ALA A 39 6.41 0.91 -3.68
C ALA A 39 5.45 1.21 -4.85
N GLN A 40 4.99 0.17 -5.55
CA GLN A 40 4.01 0.31 -6.63
C GLN A 40 2.68 0.88 -6.12
N MET A 41 2.25 0.47 -4.93
CA MET A 41 1.02 0.96 -4.30
C MET A 41 1.10 2.45 -3.96
N HIS A 42 2.22 2.93 -3.42
CA HIS A 42 2.42 4.36 -3.16
C HIS A 42 2.27 5.19 -4.44
N ILE A 43 2.92 4.78 -5.52
CA ILE A 43 2.83 5.45 -6.83
C ILE A 43 1.38 5.50 -7.30
N ARG A 44 0.64 4.38 -7.19
CA ARG A 44 -0.74 4.30 -7.65
C ARG A 44 -1.69 5.16 -6.81
N LEU A 45 -1.49 5.20 -5.49
CA LEU A 45 -2.30 6.02 -4.58
C LEU A 45 -2.06 7.51 -4.78
N ASP A 46 -0.81 7.93 -5.00
CA ASP A 46 -0.48 9.32 -5.33
C ASP A 46 -1.17 9.75 -6.64
N TRP A 47 -1.09 8.92 -7.68
CA TRP A 47 -1.75 9.18 -8.96
C TRP A 47 -3.27 9.33 -8.81
N LEU A 48 -3.94 8.41 -8.11
CA LEU A 48 -5.39 8.48 -7.85
C LEU A 48 -5.77 9.74 -7.05
N SER A 49 -4.95 10.12 -6.07
CA SER A 49 -5.21 11.31 -5.27
C SER A 49 -5.11 12.59 -6.12
N ARG A 50 -4.12 12.68 -7.01
CA ARG A 50 -3.97 13.82 -7.92
C ARG A 50 -5.12 13.91 -8.91
N GLN A 51 -5.58 12.77 -9.44
CA GLN A 51 -6.73 12.74 -10.34
C GLN A 51 -8.01 13.23 -9.65
N ALA A 52 -8.28 12.75 -8.43
CA ALA A 52 -9.45 13.19 -7.65
C ALA A 52 -9.41 14.70 -7.33
N GLN A 53 -8.22 15.26 -7.11
CA GLN A 53 -8.03 16.70 -6.91
C GLN A 53 -8.26 17.50 -8.21
N ALA A 54 -7.82 16.98 -9.35
CA ALA A 54 -8.02 17.62 -10.65
C ALA A 54 -9.50 17.65 -11.06
N GLU A 55 -10.22 16.54 -10.89
CA GLU A 55 -11.66 16.46 -11.20
C GLU A 55 -12.51 17.39 -10.31
N SER A 56 -12.07 17.62 -9.06
CA SER A 56 -12.75 18.54 -8.13
C SER A 56 -12.52 20.03 -8.48
N ALA A 57 -11.44 20.36 -9.19
CA ALA A 57 -11.07 21.72 -9.53
C ALA A 57 -11.74 22.24 -10.81
N ASP A 58 -12.13 21.35 -11.73
CA ASP A 58 -12.79 21.67 -13.01
C ASP A 58 -14.32 21.87 -12.88
N SER A 59 -14.88 21.66 -11.68
CA SER A 59 -16.32 21.78 -11.40
C SER A 59 -16.73 23.13 -10.79
N HIS A 60 -15.92 24.18 -10.93
CA HIS A 60 -16.21 25.53 -10.39
C HIS A 60 -16.24 26.60 -11.49
#